data_AF-A0A845E3I5-F1
#
_entry.id   AF-A0A845E3I5-F1
#
_cell.length_a   1.000
_cell.length_b   1.000
_cell.length_c   1.000
_cell.angle_alpha   90.00
_cell.angle_beta   90.00
_cell.angle_gamma   90.00
#
_symmetry.space_group_name_H-M   'P 1'
#
loop_
_entity.id
_entity.type
_entity.pdbx_description
1 polymer ?
#
loop_
_entity_poly.entity_id
_entity_poly.type
_entity_poly.pdbx_seq_one_letter_code
_entity_poly.pdbx_strand_id
1 'polypeptide(L)'
;MTYYLKSVVERDEAIGKMSDHLYSNWWKKMKKTKRLLSMEQVFLPFWCFDYRVVSHALPDGLEGRIAIEPLSEMSAILPVDYEREESCEQFIPVKKTLEDEHARKVLYWELFSKEKRREKIDVTITGRTLLYVPYWIGYIKDRNQRYDVIALDGLNGKVDLPMKETVLTYLCEEEQEIG
;
A
#
# COMPACT_ATOMS: atom_id res chain seq x y z
N MET A 1 -13.38 3.81 15.03
CA MET A 1 -12.32 4.84 14.93
C MET A 1 -11.39 4.42 13.80
N THR A 2 -11.07 5.33 12.90
CA THR A 2 -10.24 5.08 11.72
C THR A 2 -8.87 5.69 11.95
N TYR A 3 -7.83 4.94 11.64
CA TYR A 3 -6.45 5.39 11.76
C TYR A 3 -5.87 5.67 10.39
N TYR A 4 -4.99 6.65 10.29
CA TYR A 4 -4.24 6.91 9.07
C TYR A 4 -2.77 7.20 9.38
N LEU A 5 -1.94 7.07 8.35
CA LEU A 5 -0.54 7.47 8.41
C LEU A 5 -0.35 8.80 7.70
N LYS A 6 0.40 9.73 8.31
CA LYS A 6 0.77 10.97 7.64
C LYS A 6 1.76 10.68 6.51
N SER A 7 1.56 11.34 5.37
CA SER A 7 2.54 11.30 4.29
C SER A 7 3.84 11.94 4.77
N VAL A 8 4.96 11.26 4.52
CA VAL A 8 6.31 11.80 4.74
C VAL A 8 6.79 12.49 3.46
N VAL A 9 6.28 12.05 2.31
CA VAL A 9 6.61 12.63 1.01
C VAL A 9 5.68 13.81 0.74
N GLU A 10 6.29 14.97 0.54
CA GLU A 10 5.59 16.19 0.17
C GLU A 10 5.19 16.21 -1.31
N ARG A 11 4.23 17.08 -1.64
CA ARG A 11 3.65 17.16 -2.99
C ARG A 11 4.70 17.39 -4.08
N ASP A 12 5.60 18.36 -3.88
CA ASP A 12 6.60 18.73 -4.89
C ASP A 12 7.63 17.60 -5.10
N GLU A 13 7.97 16.89 -4.03
CA GLU A 13 8.82 15.70 -4.09
C GLU A 13 8.14 14.56 -4.87
N ALA A 14 6.85 14.32 -4.61
CA ALA A 14 6.07 13.32 -5.34
C ALA A 14 6.01 13.63 -6.85
N ILE A 15 5.80 14.90 -7.23
CA ILE A 15 5.84 15.34 -8.63
C ILE A 15 7.19 15.03 -9.27
N GLY A 16 8.29 15.34 -8.57
CA GLY A 16 9.65 15.04 -9.01
C GLY A 16 9.86 13.55 -9.26
N LYS A 17 9.56 12.72 -8.25
CA LYS A 17 9.71 11.26 -8.30
C LYS A 17 8.86 10.61 -9.39
N MET A 18 7.60 11.02 -9.56
CA MET A 18 6.73 10.53 -10.64
C MET A 18 7.25 10.95 -12.01
N SER A 19 7.68 12.21 -12.16
CA SER A 19 8.24 12.72 -13.42
C SER A 19 9.51 11.96 -13.79
N ASP A 20 10.40 11.74 -12.83
CA ASP A 20 11.63 10.96 -13.03
C ASP A 20 11.32 9.53 -13.44
N HIS A 21 10.30 8.90 -12.85
CA HIS A 21 9.86 7.58 -13.28
C HIS A 21 9.38 7.57 -14.74
N LEU A 22 8.55 8.54 -15.12
CA LEU A 22 8.00 8.67 -16.48
C LEU A 22 9.09 8.97 -17.53
N TYR A 23 10.12 9.73 -17.16
CA TYR A 23 11.19 10.22 -18.04
C TYR A 23 12.55 9.56 -17.79
N SER A 24 12.58 8.47 -17.02
CA SER A 24 13.77 7.74 -16.54
C SER A 24 14.80 7.41 -17.62
N ASN A 25 14.37 7.27 -18.89
CA ASN A 25 15.28 7.18 -20.03
C ASN A 25 15.27 8.50 -20.81
N TRP A 26 16.45 9.03 -21.13
CA TRP A 26 16.68 10.15 -22.06
C TRP A 26 15.81 10.04 -23.33
N TRP A 27 15.62 8.82 -23.84
CA TRP A 27 14.79 8.53 -25.02
C TRP A 27 13.29 8.73 -24.77
N LYS A 28 12.79 8.37 -23.58
CA LYS A 28 11.40 8.62 -23.16
C LYS A 28 11.15 10.12 -22.94
N LYS A 29 12.18 10.85 -22.44
CA LYS A 29 12.16 12.32 -22.29
C LYS A 29 12.04 13.04 -23.64
N MET A 30 12.83 12.64 -24.65
CA MET A 30 12.72 13.18 -26.01
C MET A 30 11.41 12.80 -26.70
N LYS A 31 10.94 11.57 -26.50
CA LYS A 31 9.67 11.10 -27.05
C LYS A 31 8.46 11.43 -26.17
N LYS A 32 8.51 12.35 -25.19
CA LYS A 32 7.37 12.78 -24.33
C LYS A 32 6.20 11.78 -24.31
N THR A 33 6.46 10.51 -23.97
CA THR A 33 5.52 9.42 -24.29
C THR A 33 4.33 9.42 -23.36
N LYS A 34 4.54 9.93 -22.14
CA LYS A 34 3.55 10.14 -21.09
C LYS A 34 3.79 11.50 -20.43
N ARG A 35 2.73 12.18 -20.00
CA ARG A 35 2.77 13.45 -19.29
C ARG A 35 1.87 13.37 -18.05
N LEU A 36 2.39 13.80 -16.90
CA LEU A 36 1.60 14.05 -15.69
C LEU A 36 0.73 15.29 -15.90
N LEU A 37 -0.59 15.14 -15.74
CA LEU A 37 -1.59 16.18 -15.95
C LEU A 37 -2.00 16.83 -14.64
N SER A 38 -2.29 16.01 -13.65
CA SER A 38 -2.75 16.40 -12.33
C SER A 38 -2.30 15.35 -11.31
N MET A 39 -2.40 15.70 -10.03
CA MET A 39 -2.06 14.82 -8.94
C MET A 39 -2.92 15.16 -7.72
N GLU A 40 -3.30 14.15 -6.97
CA GLU A 40 -3.98 14.26 -5.68
C GLU A 40 -3.36 13.30 -4.67
N GLN A 41 -3.64 13.56 -3.39
CA GLN A 41 -3.35 12.62 -2.32
C GLN A 41 -4.62 11.86 -1.98
N VAL A 42 -4.52 10.54 -1.93
CA VAL A 42 -5.59 9.66 -1.49
C VAL A 42 -5.08 8.80 -0.34
N PHE A 43 -6.01 8.28 0.44
CA PHE A 43 -5.73 7.38 1.53
C PHE A 43 -6.35 6.02 1.23
N LEU A 44 -5.51 5.02 0.96
CA LEU A 44 -5.97 3.68 0.62
C LEU A 44 -6.13 2.84 1.88
N PRO A 45 -7.17 1.99 1.96
CA PRO A 45 -7.41 1.16 3.13
C PRO A 45 -6.49 -0.07 3.15
N PHE A 46 -5.83 -0.28 4.28
CA PHE A 46 -5.03 -1.46 4.58
C PHE A 46 -5.53 -2.08 5.88
N TRP A 47 -5.61 -3.41 5.92
CA TRP A 47 -5.78 -4.11 7.19
C TRP A 47 -4.43 -4.21 7.88
N CYS A 48 -4.32 -3.61 9.05
CA CYS A 48 -3.14 -3.69 9.91
C CYS A 48 -3.38 -4.73 11.00
N PHE A 49 -2.52 -5.75 11.00
CA PHE A 49 -2.55 -6.84 11.96
C PHE A 49 -1.35 -6.71 12.91
N ASP A 50 -1.65 -6.58 14.20
CA ASP A 50 -0.66 -6.74 15.25
C ASP A 50 -0.38 -8.24 15.42
N TYR A 51 0.88 -8.62 15.52
CA TYR A 51 1.27 -10.02 15.66
C TYR A 51 2.35 -10.22 16.71
N ARG A 52 2.45 -11.45 17.21
CA ARG A 52 3.57 -11.98 17.97
C ARG A 52 4.08 -13.26 17.33
N VAL A 53 5.39 -13.32 17.09
CA VAL A 53 6.07 -14.51 16.60
C VAL A 53 6.90 -15.11 17.72
N VAL A 54 6.77 -16.41 17.97
CA VAL A 54 7.64 -17.17 18.87
C VAL A 54 8.35 -18.25 18.06
N SER A 55 9.66 -18.37 18.25
CA SER A 55 10.46 -19.42 17.61
C SER A 55 11.57 -19.88 18.54
N HIS A 56 12.23 -20.98 18.19
CA HIS A 56 13.40 -21.44 18.96
C HIS A 56 14.55 -20.41 18.98
N ALA A 57 14.68 -19.58 17.94
CA ALA A 57 15.70 -18.52 17.91
C ALA A 57 15.28 -17.26 18.69
N LEU A 58 13.98 -17.09 18.92
CA LEU A 58 13.36 -15.95 19.60
C LEU A 58 12.35 -16.48 20.63
N PRO A 59 12.82 -17.08 21.75
CA PRO A 59 11.94 -17.73 22.72
C PRO A 59 11.05 -16.74 23.46
N ASP A 60 11.52 -15.50 23.67
CA ASP A 60 10.75 -14.44 24.33
C ASP A 60 9.68 -13.84 23.40
N GLY A 61 9.77 -14.14 22.11
CA GLY A 61 8.90 -13.67 21.05
C GLY A 61 9.27 -12.30 20.51
N LEU A 62 8.77 -12.03 19.30
CA LEU A 62 8.92 -10.76 18.60
C LEU A 62 7.53 -10.23 18.27
N GLU A 63 7.26 -8.99 18.67
CA GLU A 63 6.02 -8.29 18.31
C GLU A 63 6.25 -7.41 17.09
N GLY A 64 5.21 -7.28 16.27
CA GLY A 64 5.28 -6.44 15.09
C GLY A 64 3.91 -6.18 14.48
N ARG A 65 3.94 -5.45 13.36
CA ARG A 65 2.75 -5.11 12.58
C ARG A 65 2.94 -5.45 11.13
N ILE A 66 1.89 -5.94 10.49
CA ILE A 66 1.84 -6.09 9.05
C ILE A 66 0.59 -5.39 8.52
N ALA A 67 0.78 -4.52 7.53
CA ALA A 67 -0.30 -3.90 6.78
C ALA A 67 -0.47 -4.63 5.46
N ILE A 68 -1.71 -4.96 5.11
CA ILE A 68 -2.05 -5.67 3.87
C ILE A 68 -3.16 -4.92 3.16
N GLU A 69 -2.91 -4.53 1.91
CA GLU A 69 -3.92 -3.96 1.04
C GLU A 69 -4.83 -5.09 0.53
N PRO A 70 -6.15 -5.02 0.76
CA PRO A 70 -7.03 -6.18 0.56
C PRO A 70 -7.25 -6.62 -0.89
N LEU A 71 -7.08 -5.73 -1.89
CA LEU A 71 -7.35 -6.04 -3.30
C LEU A 71 -6.11 -6.60 -4.03
N SER A 72 -4.97 -5.94 -3.92
CA SER A 72 -3.70 -6.37 -4.53
C SER A 72 -2.91 -7.34 -3.67
N GLU A 73 -3.27 -7.49 -2.39
CA GLU A 73 -2.53 -8.26 -1.38
C GLU A 73 -1.10 -7.75 -1.18
N MET A 74 -0.82 -6.51 -1.60
CA MET A 74 0.44 -5.86 -1.30
C MET A 74 0.57 -5.70 0.21
N SER A 75 1.71 -6.14 0.74
CA SER A 75 1.95 -6.14 2.18
C SER A 75 3.22 -5.39 2.54
N ALA A 76 3.23 -4.85 3.76
CA ALA A 76 4.39 -4.19 4.34
C ALA A 76 4.46 -4.48 5.83
N ILE A 77 5.65 -4.83 6.32
CA ILE A 77 5.92 -4.89 7.75
C ILE A 77 6.12 -3.46 8.24
N LEU A 78 5.28 -3.06 9.19
CA LEU A 78 5.33 -1.73 9.77
C LEU A 78 6.15 -1.74 11.07
N PRO A 79 6.93 -0.69 11.33
CA PRO A 79 7.52 -0.48 12.66
C PRO A 79 6.43 -0.40 13.74
N VAL A 80 6.71 -0.98 14.91
CA VAL A 80 5.73 -1.05 16.02
C VAL A 80 5.46 0.34 16.64
N ASP A 81 6.43 1.22 16.49
CA ASP A 81 6.46 2.62 16.96
C ASP A 81 5.92 3.61 15.91
N TYR A 82 5.48 3.15 14.75
CA TYR A 82 4.92 4.04 13.73
C TYR A 82 3.65 4.72 14.27
N GLU A 83 3.67 6.05 14.33
CA GLU A 83 2.58 6.86 14.88
C GLU A 83 1.35 6.76 13.97
N ARG A 84 0.21 6.40 14.58
CA ARG A 84 -1.08 6.31 13.90
C ARG A 84 -1.92 7.49 14.35
N GLU A 85 -2.39 8.27 13.40
CA GLU A 85 -3.25 9.40 13.66
C GLU A 85 -4.71 8.94 13.64
N GLU A 86 -5.49 9.42 14.59
CA GLU A 86 -6.94 9.21 14.60
C GLU A 86 -7.60 10.25 13.72
N SER A 87 -8.57 9.83 12.91
CA SER A 87 -9.36 10.76 12.12
C SER A 87 -10.84 10.40 12.17
N CYS A 88 -11.65 11.45 12.19
CA CYS A 88 -13.10 11.40 12.03
C CYS A 88 -13.53 11.64 10.57
N GLU A 89 -12.58 11.82 9.65
CA GLU A 89 -12.86 12.00 8.23
C GLU A 89 -13.42 10.73 7.60
N GLN A 90 -14.24 10.91 6.57
CA GLN A 90 -14.71 9.81 5.75
C GLN A 90 -13.65 9.47 4.71
N PHE A 91 -13.03 8.31 4.89
CA PHE A 91 -12.12 7.75 3.91
C PHE A 91 -12.84 6.80 2.95
N ILE A 92 -12.13 6.40 1.89
CA ILE A 92 -12.60 5.40 0.93
C ILE A 92 -13.01 4.12 1.68
N PRO A 93 -14.21 3.57 1.42
CA PRO A 93 -14.66 2.36 2.11
C PRO A 93 -13.80 1.16 1.71
N VAL A 94 -13.54 0.29 2.69
CA VAL A 94 -12.85 -0.98 2.44
C VAL A 94 -13.74 -1.90 1.60
N LYS A 95 -13.23 -2.40 0.47
CA LYS A 95 -13.97 -3.27 -0.46
C LYS A 95 -13.91 -4.76 -0.11
N LYS A 96 -12.90 -5.19 0.66
CA LYS A 96 -12.69 -6.60 1.04
C LYS A 96 -12.10 -6.70 2.45
N THR A 97 -12.65 -7.61 3.24
CA THR A 97 -12.13 -7.96 4.57
C THR A 97 -11.08 -9.05 4.44
N LEU A 98 -10.08 -9.03 5.31
CA LEU A 98 -9.09 -10.09 5.43
C LEU A 98 -9.21 -10.79 6.80
N GLU A 99 -9.15 -12.12 6.76
CA GLU A 99 -9.16 -12.96 7.95
C GLU A 99 -7.76 -13.15 8.53
N ASP A 100 -7.67 -13.40 9.82
CA ASP A 100 -6.39 -13.58 10.53
C ASP A 100 -5.55 -14.71 9.95
N GLU A 101 -6.17 -15.79 9.46
CA GLU A 101 -5.46 -16.89 8.81
C GLU A 101 -4.73 -16.41 7.54
N HIS A 102 -5.35 -15.50 6.79
CA HIS A 102 -4.73 -14.92 5.60
C HIS A 102 -3.54 -14.04 6.00
N ALA A 103 -3.70 -13.18 7.01
CA ALA A 103 -2.61 -12.35 7.53
C ALA A 103 -1.42 -13.19 8.02
N ARG A 104 -1.67 -14.31 8.71
CA ARG A 104 -0.60 -15.25 9.13
C ARG A 104 0.14 -15.83 7.93
N LYS A 105 -0.56 -16.21 6.86
CA LYS A 105 0.08 -16.73 5.63
C LYS A 105 0.98 -15.68 4.99
N VAL A 106 0.49 -14.44 4.85
CA VAL A 106 1.27 -13.33 4.28
C VAL A 106 2.50 -13.05 5.15
N LEU A 107 2.32 -12.88 6.47
CA LEU A 107 3.42 -12.65 7.41
C LEU A 107 4.46 -13.77 7.35
N TYR A 108 4.01 -15.02 7.26
CA TYR A 108 4.89 -16.16 7.13
C TYR A 108 5.79 -16.05 5.89
N TRP A 109 5.22 -15.68 4.75
CA TRP A 109 5.99 -15.50 3.50
C TRP A 109 6.94 -14.31 3.58
N GLU A 110 6.52 -13.19 4.13
CA GLU A 110 7.35 -11.99 4.26
C GLU A 110 8.56 -12.22 5.16
N LEU A 111 8.36 -12.77 6.36
CA LEU A 111 9.42 -12.93 7.36
C LEU A 111 10.22 -14.22 7.22
N PHE A 112 9.58 -15.32 6.79
CA PHE A 112 10.13 -16.67 6.93
C PHE A 112 10.16 -17.44 5.61
N SER A 113 10.11 -16.76 4.46
CA SER A 113 10.22 -17.39 3.13
C SER A 113 11.43 -18.34 3.01
N LYS A 114 12.55 -17.97 3.63
CA LYS A 114 13.82 -18.72 3.59
C LYS A 114 14.00 -19.73 4.73
N GLU A 115 13.09 -19.77 5.71
CA GLU A 115 13.21 -20.67 6.86
C GLU A 115 12.82 -22.10 6.48
N LYS A 116 13.66 -23.07 6.85
CA LYS A 116 13.49 -24.49 6.50
C LYS A 116 12.64 -25.24 7.52
N ARG A 117 12.64 -24.81 8.79
CA ARG A 117 11.91 -25.45 9.89
C ARG A 117 10.66 -24.66 10.27
N ARG A 118 9.73 -24.62 9.31
CA ARG A 118 8.50 -23.83 9.36
C ARG A 118 7.59 -24.21 10.52
N GLU A 119 7.58 -25.49 10.86
CA GLU A 119 6.79 -26.10 11.93
C GLU A 119 7.13 -25.61 13.34
N LYS A 120 8.24 -24.87 13.50
CA LYS A 120 8.72 -24.37 14.79
C LYS A 120 8.48 -22.87 14.99
N ILE A 121 7.78 -22.22 14.07
CA ILE A 121 7.42 -20.81 14.15
C ILE A 121 5.94 -20.74 14.50
N ASP A 122 5.65 -20.22 15.68
CA ASP A 122 4.29 -19.90 16.08
C ASP A 122 4.01 -18.42 15.81
N VAL A 123 2.93 -18.16 15.07
CA VAL A 123 2.49 -16.81 14.71
C VAL A 123 1.09 -16.61 15.24
N THR A 124 0.96 -15.67 16.18
CA THR A 124 -0.33 -15.27 16.74
C THR A 124 -0.66 -13.85 16.28
N ILE A 125 -1.88 -13.66 15.75
CA ILE A 125 -2.44 -12.33 15.51
C ILE A 125 -3.09 -11.87 16.81
N THR A 126 -2.68 -10.71 17.31
CA THR A 126 -3.09 -10.16 18.61
C THR A 126 -4.07 -9.00 18.48
N GLY A 127 -4.13 -8.38 17.30
CA GLY A 127 -5.01 -7.24 17.04
C GLY A 127 -5.23 -7.03 15.54
N ARG A 128 -6.35 -6.38 15.21
CA ARG A 128 -6.69 -5.99 13.84
C ARG A 128 -7.27 -4.59 13.85
N THR A 129 -6.74 -3.73 13.00
CA THR A 129 -7.20 -2.35 12.83
C THR A 129 -7.24 -1.98 11.35
N LEU A 130 -8.16 -1.11 10.97
CA LEU A 130 -8.16 -0.51 9.64
C LEU A 130 -7.23 0.70 9.66
N LEU A 131 -6.27 0.71 8.75
CA LEU A 131 -5.24 1.74 8.61
C LEU A 131 -5.29 2.32 7.21
N TYR A 132 -5.30 3.64 7.12
CA TYR A 132 -5.33 4.37 5.86
C TYR A 132 -3.94 4.88 5.50
N VAL A 133 -3.40 4.37 4.39
CA VAL A 133 -2.03 4.64 3.94
C VAL A 133 -2.05 5.71 2.85
N PRO A 134 -1.23 6.77 2.96
CA PRO A 134 -1.21 7.87 2.01
C PRO A 134 -0.55 7.45 0.70
N TYR A 135 -1.21 7.74 -0.41
CA TYR A 135 -0.68 7.59 -1.76
C TYR A 135 -0.86 8.89 -2.54
N TRP A 136 0.16 9.29 -3.28
CA TRP A 136 0.05 10.29 -4.32
C TRP A 136 -0.37 9.61 -5.61
N ILE A 137 -1.49 10.05 -6.20
CA ILE A 137 -2.01 9.52 -7.46
C ILE A 137 -1.79 10.54 -8.56
N GLY A 138 -0.91 10.21 -9.49
CA GLY A 138 -0.63 11.00 -10.67
C GLY A 138 -1.48 10.57 -11.86
N TYR A 139 -2.25 11.49 -12.42
CA TYR A 139 -3.01 11.25 -13.65
C TYR A 139 -2.13 11.53 -14.86
N ILE A 140 -1.95 10.52 -15.71
CA ILE A 140 -1.05 10.61 -16.86
C ILE A 140 -1.82 10.50 -18.16
N LYS A 141 -1.30 11.18 -19.18
CA LYS A 141 -1.80 11.08 -20.55
C LYS A 141 -0.67 10.73 -21.50
N ASP A 142 -0.90 9.72 -22.33
CA ASP A 142 0.05 9.32 -23.36
C ASP A 142 -0.11 10.12 -24.66
N ARG A 143 0.79 9.91 -25.62
CA ARG A 143 0.73 10.56 -26.94
C ARG A 143 -0.52 10.20 -27.75
N ASN A 144 -1.07 9.02 -27.53
CA ASN A 144 -2.29 8.53 -28.18
C ASN A 144 -3.56 8.99 -27.46
N GLN A 145 -3.43 9.99 -26.58
CA GLN A 145 -4.52 10.55 -25.77
C GLN A 145 -5.14 9.56 -24.77
N ARG A 146 -4.48 8.44 -24.47
CA ARG A 146 -4.94 7.48 -23.46
C ARG A 146 -4.60 8.01 -22.06
N TYR A 147 -5.58 7.92 -21.17
CA TYR A 147 -5.42 8.23 -19.75
C TYR A 147 -5.00 6.98 -18.99
N ASP A 148 -4.20 7.19 -17.96
CA ASP A 148 -3.63 6.15 -17.10
C ASP A 148 -3.28 6.80 -15.75
N VAL A 149 -2.93 6.00 -14.74
CA VAL A 149 -2.53 6.50 -13.42
C VAL A 149 -1.17 5.94 -13.00
N ILE A 150 -0.47 6.69 -12.16
CA ILE A 150 0.74 6.25 -11.47
C ILE A 150 0.53 6.48 -9.97
N ALA A 151 0.75 5.45 -9.17
CA ALA A 151 0.65 5.52 -7.72
C ALA A 151 2.06 5.62 -7.12
N LEU A 152 2.22 6.51 -6.15
CA LEU A 152 3.45 6.69 -5.39
C LEU A 152 3.12 6.62 -3.90
N ASP A 153 3.82 5.75 -3.18
CA ASP A 153 3.67 5.57 -1.74
C ASP A 153 4.11 6.84 -1.00
N GLY A 154 3.19 7.44 -0.23
CA GLY A 154 3.43 8.67 0.52
C GLY A 154 4.38 8.50 1.71
N LEU A 155 4.71 7.28 2.11
CA LEU A 155 5.60 6.99 3.24
C LEU A 155 7.08 6.88 2.83
N ASN A 156 7.37 6.40 1.62
CA ASN A 156 8.75 6.18 1.15
C ASN A 156 9.06 6.81 -0.23
N GLY A 157 8.03 7.23 -0.97
CA GLY A 157 8.12 7.85 -2.29
C GLY A 157 8.49 6.90 -3.42
N LYS A 158 8.30 5.60 -3.23
CA LYS A 158 8.46 4.61 -4.28
C LYS A 158 7.22 4.62 -5.17
N VAL A 159 7.45 4.50 -6.48
CA VAL A 159 6.37 4.25 -7.44
C VAL A 159 5.97 2.79 -7.36
N ASP A 160 4.71 2.53 -7.01
CA ASP A 160 4.15 1.19 -6.88
C ASP A 160 3.26 0.88 -8.09
N LEU A 161 3.86 0.31 -9.13
CA LEU A 161 3.14 -0.09 -10.34
C LEU A 161 1.96 -1.05 -10.08
N PRO A 162 2.05 -2.03 -9.15
CA PRO A 162 0.91 -2.91 -8.84
C PRO A 162 -0.31 -2.15 -8.30
N MET A 163 -0.09 -1.02 -7.62
CA MET A 163 -1.16 -0.25 -7.00
C MET A 163 -2.05 0.50 -7.98
N LYS A 164 -1.66 0.57 -9.26
CA LYS A 164 -2.50 1.16 -10.30
C LYS A 164 -3.90 0.57 -10.32
N GLU A 165 -4.02 -0.76 -10.43
CA GLU A 165 -5.33 -1.41 -10.60
C GLU A 165 -6.16 -1.28 -9.33
N THR A 166 -5.55 -1.41 -8.15
CA THR A 166 -6.22 -1.15 -6.88
C THR A 166 -6.76 0.28 -6.81
N VAL A 167 -5.96 1.28 -7.15
CA VAL A 167 -6.37 2.69 -7.12
C VAL A 167 -7.55 2.91 -8.05
N LEU A 168 -7.50 2.38 -9.28
CA LEU A 168 -8.61 2.46 -10.22
C LEU A 168 -9.86 1.78 -9.66
N THR A 169 -9.73 0.59 -9.05
CA THR A 169 -10.86 -0.07 -8.41
C THR A 169 -11.44 0.77 -7.28
N TYR A 170 -10.64 1.46 -6.47
CA TYR A 170 -11.15 2.29 -5.37
C TYR A 170 -11.76 3.61 -5.84
N LEU A 171 -11.18 4.25 -6.86
CA LEU A 171 -11.60 5.56 -7.35
C LEU A 171 -12.71 5.51 -8.41
N CYS A 172 -12.77 4.44 -9.19
CA CYS A 172 -13.84 4.21 -10.13
C CYS A 172 -14.90 3.33 -9.45
N GLU A 173 -16.08 3.91 -9.22
CA GLU A 173 -17.25 3.10 -8.87
C GLU A 173 -17.46 2.07 -10.00
N GLU A 174 -17.67 0.81 -9.65
CA GLU A 174 -18.31 -0.11 -10.60
C GLU A 174 -19.67 0.51 -10.86
N GLU A 175 -19.92 1.00 -12.08
CA GLU A 175 -21.27 1.28 -12.54
C GLU A 175 -22.05 -0.02 -12.30
N GLN A 176 -22.83 -0.05 -11.21
CA GLN A 176 -23.80 -1.10 -11.01
C GLN A 176 -24.72 -1.00 -12.22
N GLU A 177 -24.68 -2.01 -13.09
CA GLU A 177 -25.68 -2.18 -14.13
C GLU A 177 -27.05 -2.10 -13.44
N ILE A 178 -27.73 -0.98 -13.65
CA ILE A 178 -29.14 -0.83 -13.30
C ILE A 178 -29.89 -1.74 -14.28
N GLY A 179 -30.06 -3.00 -13.88
CA GLY A 179 -30.96 -3.96 -14.50
C GLY A 179 -32.41 -3.70 -14.11
#